data_AF-A0A429G9B5-F1
#
_entry.id   AF-A0A429G9B5-F1
#
_cell.length_a   1.000
_cell.length_b   1.000
_cell.length_c   1.000
_cell.angle_alpha   90.00
_cell.angle_beta   90.00
_cell.angle_gamma   90.00
#
_symmetry.space_group_name_H-M   'P 1'
#
loop_
_entity.id
_entity.type
_entity.pdbx_description
1 polymer ?
#
loop_
_entity_poly.entity_id
_entity_poly.type
_entity_poly.pdbx_seq_one_letter_code
_entity_poly.pdbx_strand_id
1 'polypeptide(L)'
;MRTLVGLADGLWTGEGVRLGLVGAGWLAADEKVAWTHGDALEIGDGWELELGAVPPEPDSFVVLPFALLWPPVPVDGEEHDLDEDDEDDLDEDYGDDWERLPEAGAAEFGAEFLRVRGLVEGLIGPPASVHGDLGQGVRWDVWERGATVFTLFAQDDVPSYSHYDRLALGVWDAAGWTPPE
;
A
#
# COMPACT_ATOMS: atom_id res chain seq x y z
N MET A 1 3.40 -4.76 -8.39
CA MET A 1 4.78 -4.20 -8.33
C MET A 1 5.25 -3.51 -9.63
N ARG A 2 5.51 -4.21 -10.74
CA ARG A 2 6.05 -3.57 -11.98
C ARG A 2 5.18 -2.43 -12.51
N THR A 3 3.86 -2.59 -12.43
CA THR A 3 2.89 -1.55 -12.81
C THR A 3 3.11 -0.27 -12.01
N LEU A 4 3.15 -0.35 -10.68
CA LEU A 4 3.36 0.82 -9.81
C LEU A 4 4.73 1.48 -10.05
N VAL A 5 5.78 0.71 -10.29
CA VAL A 5 7.08 1.27 -10.70
C VAL A 5 6.95 2.02 -12.03
N GLY A 6 6.26 1.44 -13.01
CA GLY A 6 5.99 2.09 -14.29
C GLY A 6 5.15 3.37 -14.16
N LEU A 7 4.23 3.42 -13.19
CA LEU A 7 3.48 4.62 -12.85
C LEU A 7 4.38 5.69 -12.23
N ALA A 8 5.26 5.32 -11.30
CA ALA A 8 6.22 6.24 -10.69
C ALA A 8 7.19 6.84 -11.71
N ASP A 9 7.65 6.03 -12.68
CA ASP A 9 8.53 6.47 -13.77
C ASP A 9 7.79 7.17 -14.93
N GLY A 10 6.45 7.17 -14.89
CA GLY A 10 5.58 7.68 -15.94
C GLY A 10 5.23 9.16 -15.80
N LEU A 11 4.28 9.60 -16.63
CA LEU A 11 3.71 10.96 -16.52
C LEU A 11 2.70 11.00 -15.38
N TRP A 12 3.03 11.71 -14.30
CA TRP A 12 2.14 11.90 -13.15
C TRP A 12 0.98 12.85 -13.46
N THR A 13 -0.03 12.33 -14.14
CA THR A 13 -1.26 13.03 -14.53
C THR A 13 -2.41 12.02 -14.49
N GLY A 14 -3.66 12.45 -14.28
CA GLY A 14 -4.79 11.53 -14.25
C GLY A 14 -4.88 10.63 -15.49
N GLU A 15 -4.61 11.17 -16.68
CA GLU A 15 -4.56 10.39 -17.92
C GLU A 15 -3.32 9.47 -18.00
N GLY A 16 -2.15 9.95 -17.56
CA GLY A 16 -0.93 9.13 -17.54
C GLY A 16 -1.06 7.93 -16.62
N VAL A 17 -1.66 8.11 -15.44
CA VAL A 17 -1.97 7.01 -14.52
C VAL A 17 -2.99 6.06 -15.14
N ARG A 18 -4.11 6.58 -15.65
CA ARG A 18 -5.13 5.76 -16.33
C ARG A 18 -4.52 4.89 -17.44
N LEU A 19 -3.69 5.47 -18.31
CA LEU A 19 -3.01 4.73 -19.38
C LEU A 19 -2.05 3.66 -18.84
N GLY A 20 -1.37 3.92 -17.72
CA GLY A 20 -0.54 2.94 -17.04
C GLY A 20 -1.36 1.76 -16.48
N LEU A 21 -2.51 2.03 -15.87
CA LEU A 21 -3.44 1.00 -15.37
C LEU A 21 -4.02 0.16 -16.52
N VAL A 22 -4.44 0.79 -17.61
CA VAL A 22 -4.90 0.10 -18.83
C VAL A 22 -3.78 -0.77 -19.43
N GLY A 23 -2.57 -0.23 -19.51
CA GLY A 23 -1.40 -0.96 -20.03
C GLY A 23 -1.03 -2.19 -19.19
N ALA A 24 -1.38 -2.19 -17.90
CA ALA A 24 -1.22 -3.33 -17.01
C ALA A 24 -2.39 -4.33 -17.05
N GLY A 25 -3.48 -3.98 -17.72
CA GLY A 25 -4.71 -4.78 -17.74
C GLY A 25 -5.56 -4.64 -16.47
N TRP A 26 -5.28 -3.65 -15.63
CA TRP A 26 -6.01 -3.37 -14.39
C TRP A 26 -7.25 -2.49 -14.59
N LEU A 27 -7.38 -1.88 -15.77
CA LEU A 27 -8.50 -1.02 -16.12
C LEU A 27 -8.88 -1.26 -17.58
N ALA A 28 -10.17 -1.26 -17.90
CA ALA A 28 -10.60 -1.33 -19.29
C ALA A 28 -10.21 -0.05 -20.07
N ALA A 29 -10.00 -0.17 -21.38
CA ALA A 29 -9.44 0.93 -22.18
C ALA A 29 -10.34 2.18 -22.23
N ASP A 30 -11.66 1.98 -22.16
CA ASP A 30 -12.69 3.02 -22.17
C ASP A 30 -13.16 3.44 -20.77
N GLU A 31 -12.69 2.76 -19.74
CA GLU A 31 -13.02 3.04 -18.36
C GLU A 31 -12.23 4.25 -17.82
N LYS A 32 -12.90 4.99 -16.93
CA LYS A 32 -12.36 6.19 -16.30
C LYS A 32 -12.10 5.89 -14.84
N VAL A 33 -10.98 6.40 -14.33
CA VAL A 33 -10.71 6.40 -12.90
C VAL A 33 -11.62 7.43 -12.24
N ALA A 34 -12.46 6.98 -11.32
CA ALA A 34 -13.22 7.85 -10.43
C ALA A 34 -12.29 8.30 -9.29
N TRP A 35 -11.68 9.46 -9.45
CA TRP A 35 -10.78 10.02 -8.44
C TRP A 35 -11.59 10.59 -7.28
N THR A 36 -11.65 9.86 -6.19
CA THR A 36 -12.12 10.35 -4.90
C THR A 36 -11.14 9.87 -3.84
N HIS A 37 -10.72 10.78 -2.96
CA HIS A 37 -9.83 10.43 -1.87
C HIS A 37 -10.50 9.40 -0.94
N GLY A 38 -9.85 8.26 -0.73
CA GLY A 38 -10.36 7.17 0.10
C GLY A 38 -11.31 6.21 -0.62
N ASP A 39 -11.57 6.40 -1.92
CA ASP A 39 -12.24 5.38 -2.73
C ASP A 39 -11.23 4.30 -3.14
N ALA A 40 -11.74 3.07 -3.25
CA ALA A 40 -11.04 1.93 -3.78
C ALA A 40 -11.41 1.71 -5.26
N LEU A 41 -10.42 1.36 -6.08
CA LEU A 41 -10.59 0.98 -7.48
C LEU A 41 -10.32 -0.52 -7.63
N GLU A 42 -11.36 -1.30 -7.94
CA GLU A 42 -11.23 -2.73 -8.26
C GLU A 42 -10.36 -2.92 -9.51
N ILE A 43 -9.33 -3.76 -9.39
CA ILE A 43 -8.38 -4.09 -10.47
C ILE A 43 -8.41 -5.57 -10.86
N GLY A 44 -9.47 -6.28 -10.44
CA GLY A 44 -9.74 -7.69 -10.73
C GLY A 44 -9.27 -8.66 -9.65
N ASP A 45 -9.83 -9.88 -9.65
CA ASP A 45 -9.49 -10.96 -8.71
C ASP A 45 -9.58 -10.52 -7.22
N GLY A 46 -10.57 -9.69 -6.89
CA GLY A 46 -10.75 -9.17 -5.51
C GLY A 46 -9.68 -8.18 -5.04
N TRP A 47 -8.81 -7.70 -5.93
CA TRP A 47 -7.80 -6.69 -5.61
C TRP A 47 -8.31 -5.28 -5.86
N GLU A 48 -7.94 -4.36 -4.98
CA GLU A 48 -8.31 -2.96 -5.07
C GLU A 48 -7.09 -2.04 -4.92
N LEU A 49 -7.15 -0.88 -5.56
CA LEU A 49 -6.21 0.22 -5.38
C LEU A 49 -6.87 1.32 -4.55
N GLU A 50 -6.17 1.81 -3.55
CA GLU A 50 -6.54 3.05 -2.87
C GLU A 50 -6.09 4.24 -3.68
N LEU A 51 -7.01 5.21 -3.85
CA LEU A 51 -6.77 6.40 -4.64
C LEU A 51 -6.84 7.67 -3.78
N GLY A 52 -5.90 8.58 -4.07
CA GLY A 52 -5.91 9.94 -3.55
C GLY A 52 -6.64 10.91 -4.48
N ALA A 53 -6.24 12.18 -4.42
CA ALA A 53 -6.67 13.18 -5.39
C ALA A 53 -6.22 12.82 -6.82
N VAL A 54 -6.80 13.49 -7.83
CA VAL A 54 -6.41 13.26 -9.22
C VAL A 54 -5.01 13.84 -9.50
N PRO A 55 -4.05 13.08 -10.05
CA PRO A 55 -2.73 13.63 -10.37
C PRO A 55 -2.80 14.76 -11.43
N PRO A 56 -1.97 15.82 -11.32
CA PRO A 56 -0.92 16.05 -10.33
C PRO A 56 -1.38 16.91 -9.15
N GLU A 57 -2.63 16.80 -8.70
CA GLU A 57 -3.07 17.55 -7.52
C GLU A 57 -2.28 17.11 -6.27
N PRO A 58 -2.07 18.01 -5.30
CA PRO A 58 -1.58 17.62 -3.98
C PRO A 58 -2.43 16.49 -3.40
N ASP A 59 -1.83 15.64 -2.57
CA ASP A 59 -2.48 14.46 -1.98
C ASP A 59 -2.95 13.41 -3.02
N SER A 60 -2.44 13.48 -4.25
CA SER A 60 -2.62 12.41 -5.24
C SER A 60 -1.71 11.24 -4.94
N PHE A 61 -2.31 10.05 -4.91
CA PHE A 61 -1.59 8.80 -4.75
C PHE A 61 -2.33 7.63 -5.39
N VAL A 62 -1.58 6.55 -5.62
CA VAL A 62 -2.10 5.22 -5.96
C VAL A 62 -1.39 4.23 -5.05
N VAL A 63 -2.14 3.52 -4.23
CA VAL A 63 -1.62 2.55 -3.26
C VAL A 63 -2.23 1.19 -3.52
N LEU A 64 -1.41 0.14 -3.48
CA LEU A 64 -1.83 -1.25 -3.55
C LEU A 64 -1.50 -1.90 -2.19
N PRO A 65 -2.49 -2.06 -1.31
CA PRO A 65 -2.39 -2.93 -0.14
C PRO A 65 -2.23 -4.39 -0.60
N PHE A 66 -1.46 -5.19 0.13
CA PHE A 66 -1.26 -6.60 -0.25
C PHE A 66 -1.05 -7.58 0.89
N ALA A 67 -0.97 -7.11 2.13
CA ALA A 67 -1.00 -7.96 3.31
C ALA A 67 -1.53 -7.16 4.49
N LEU A 68 -2.28 -7.83 5.36
CA LEU A 68 -2.77 -7.31 6.63
C LEU A 68 -2.23 -8.18 7.76
N LEU A 69 -2.05 -7.60 8.95
CA LEU A 69 -1.64 -8.29 10.16
C LEU A 69 -2.60 -7.95 11.30
N TRP A 70 -3.11 -9.01 11.91
CA TRP A 70 -3.86 -8.99 13.17
C TRP A 70 -3.28 -10.01 14.16
N PRO A 71 -3.14 -9.66 15.44
CA PRO A 71 -3.19 -8.30 15.97
C PRO A 71 -2.03 -7.44 15.45
N PRO A 72 -2.16 -6.11 15.47
CA PRO A 72 -1.12 -5.21 14.99
C PRO A 72 0.12 -5.29 15.87
N VAL A 73 1.26 -4.84 15.36
CA VAL A 73 2.52 -4.83 16.11
C VAL A 73 2.40 -3.83 17.25
N PRO A 74 2.58 -4.25 18.51
CA PRO A 74 2.43 -3.36 19.65
C PRO A 74 3.48 -2.24 19.61
N VAL A 75 3.03 -0.99 19.76
CA VAL A 75 3.90 0.18 19.88
C VAL A 75 4.34 0.33 21.34
N ASP A 76 5.66 0.39 21.58
CA ASP A 76 6.28 0.71 22.88
C ASP A 76 5.63 0.11 24.16
N GLY A 77 5.38 -1.20 24.16
CA GLY A 77 4.98 -1.92 25.38
C GLY A 77 3.53 -1.72 25.80
N GLU A 78 2.71 -1.14 24.92
CA GLU A 78 1.26 -1.25 25.01
C GLU A 78 0.86 -2.69 24.62
N GLU A 79 0.34 -3.45 25.58
CA GLU A 79 -0.43 -4.65 25.24
C GLU A 79 -1.72 -4.14 24.60
N HIS A 80 -1.99 -4.53 23.35
CA HIS A 80 -3.33 -4.33 22.81
C HIS A 80 -4.28 -5.12 23.72
N ASP A 81 -5.15 -4.39 24.45
CA ASP A 81 -6.32 -4.97 25.09
C ASP A 81 -7.26 -5.41 23.95
N LEU A 82 -6.92 -6.53 23.32
CA LEU A 82 -7.81 -7.26 22.42
C LEU A 82 -8.86 -7.86 23.33
N ASP A 83 -10.08 -7.33 23.31
CA ASP A 83 -11.16 -8.00 24.00
C ASP A 83 -11.29 -9.41 23.37
N GLU A 84 -11.53 -10.45 24.18
CA GLU A 84 -11.66 -11.84 23.66
C GLU A 84 -12.80 -11.99 22.62
N ASP A 85 -13.64 -10.96 22.48
CA ASP A 85 -14.74 -10.85 21.52
C ASP A 85 -14.37 -10.03 20.25
N ASP A 86 -13.16 -9.45 20.15
CA ASP A 86 -12.65 -8.80 18.94
C ASP A 86 -12.17 -9.87 17.94
N GLU A 87 -13.15 -10.53 17.31
CA GLU A 87 -12.93 -11.45 16.19
C GLU A 87 -12.44 -10.69 14.95
N ASP A 88 -11.60 -11.32 14.12
CA ASP A 88 -11.19 -10.79 12.81
C ASP A 88 -12.42 -10.65 11.92
N ASP A 89 -13.00 -9.46 11.92
CA ASP A 89 -14.24 -9.12 11.21
C ASP A 89 -14.07 -9.09 9.69
N LEU A 90 -12.83 -9.14 9.20
CA LEU A 90 -12.50 -9.14 7.77
C LEU A 90 -12.47 -10.54 7.15
N ASP A 91 -12.75 -11.58 7.95
CA ASP A 91 -12.98 -12.93 7.43
C ASP A 91 -14.17 -12.96 6.44
N GLU A 92 -15.12 -12.04 6.56
CA GLU A 92 -16.30 -11.94 5.69
C GLU A 92 -16.18 -10.90 4.56
N ASP A 93 -15.26 -9.93 4.69
CA ASP A 93 -15.18 -8.76 3.80
C ASP A 93 -14.24 -8.94 2.60
N TYR A 94 -13.22 -9.81 2.69
CA TYR A 94 -12.33 -10.11 1.56
C TYR A 94 -12.76 -11.37 0.81
N GLY A 95 -12.77 -11.29 -0.52
CA GLY A 95 -13.09 -12.44 -1.38
C GLY A 95 -12.06 -13.58 -1.29
N ASP A 96 -12.48 -14.78 -1.71
CA ASP A 96 -11.66 -16.02 -1.73
C ASP A 96 -10.31 -15.90 -2.47
N ASP A 97 -10.14 -14.86 -3.28
CA ASP A 97 -8.92 -14.56 -4.04
C ASP A 97 -7.78 -13.99 -3.17
N TRP A 98 -8.09 -13.55 -1.94
CA TRP A 98 -7.08 -13.24 -0.93
C TRP A 98 -6.64 -14.52 -0.22
N GLU A 99 -5.40 -14.95 -0.46
CA GLU A 99 -4.78 -16.04 0.31
C GLU A 99 -4.45 -15.55 1.72
N ARG A 100 -5.44 -15.63 2.61
CA ARG A 100 -5.27 -15.30 4.03
C ARG A 100 -4.40 -16.34 4.73
N LEU A 101 -3.51 -15.86 5.60
CA LEU A 101 -2.68 -16.68 6.49
C LEU A 101 -2.99 -16.29 7.94
N PRO A 102 -4.11 -16.76 8.51
CA PRO A 102 -4.56 -16.33 9.84
C PRO A 102 -3.59 -16.73 10.97
N GLU A 103 -2.73 -17.72 10.72
CA GLU A 103 -1.70 -18.17 11.66
C GLU A 103 -0.37 -17.40 11.52
N ALA A 104 -0.25 -16.50 10.53
CA ALA A 104 0.95 -15.70 10.31
C ALA A 104 1.01 -14.56 11.33
N GLY A 105 2.11 -14.48 12.08
CA GLY A 105 2.33 -13.41 13.04
C GLY A 105 3.24 -12.30 12.51
N ALA A 106 3.65 -11.41 13.41
CA ALA A 106 4.54 -10.28 13.09
C ALA A 106 5.86 -10.71 12.43
N ALA A 107 6.37 -11.92 12.72
CA ALA A 107 7.58 -12.43 12.11
C ALA A 107 7.40 -12.75 10.62
N GLU A 108 6.31 -13.43 10.26
CA GLU A 108 5.92 -13.72 8.89
C GLU A 108 5.61 -12.43 8.11
N PHE A 109 4.88 -11.50 8.73
CA PHE A 109 4.60 -10.18 8.16
C PHE A 109 5.88 -9.41 7.88
N GLY A 110 6.82 -9.43 8.82
CA GLY A 110 8.14 -8.81 8.64
C GLY A 110 8.98 -9.48 7.55
N ALA A 111 8.92 -10.81 7.44
CA ALA A 111 9.58 -11.55 6.39
C ALA A 111 8.99 -11.21 5.00
N GLU A 112 7.68 -11.01 4.91
CA GLU A 112 6.99 -10.61 3.69
C GLU A 112 7.41 -9.20 3.24
N PHE A 113 7.46 -8.24 4.16
CA PHE A 113 8.01 -6.91 3.88
C PHE A 113 9.41 -7.00 3.27
N LEU A 114 10.32 -7.75 3.90
CA LEU A 114 11.70 -7.90 3.44
C LEU A 114 11.79 -8.65 2.11
N ARG A 115 10.91 -9.62 1.87
CA ARG A 115 10.82 -10.34 0.58
C ARG A 115 10.42 -9.37 -0.54
N VAL A 116 9.36 -8.59 -0.34
CA VAL A 116 8.88 -7.61 -1.32
C VAL A 116 9.92 -6.51 -1.52
N ARG A 117 10.55 -6.02 -0.45
CA ARG A 117 11.67 -5.08 -0.53
C ARG A 117 12.78 -5.61 -1.44
N GLY A 118 13.21 -6.86 -1.26
CA GLY A 118 14.23 -7.47 -2.11
C GLY A 118 13.82 -7.55 -3.59
N LEU A 119 12.53 -7.77 -3.87
CA LEU A 119 11.99 -7.76 -5.24
C LEU A 119 12.00 -6.36 -5.85
N VAL A 120 11.63 -5.34 -5.07
CA VAL A 120 11.69 -3.94 -5.49
C VAL A 120 13.13 -3.52 -5.73
N GLU A 121 14.04 -3.78 -4.79
CA GLU A 121 15.46 -3.45 -4.92
C GLU A 121 16.10 -4.12 -6.13
N GLY A 122 15.75 -5.38 -6.40
CA GLY A 122 16.19 -6.10 -7.60
C GLY A 122 15.70 -5.47 -8.91
N LEU A 123 14.59 -4.73 -8.88
CA LEU A 123 14.02 -4.06 -10.05
C LEU A 123 14.55 -2.62 -10.23
N ILE A 124 14.72 -1.88 -9.13
CA ILE A 124 14.93 -0.42 -9.17
C ILE A 124 16.09 0.10 -8.31
N GLY A 125 16.86 -0.78 -7.70
CA GLY A 125 17.95 -0.42 -6.78
C GLY A 125 17.47 -0.12 -5.36
N PRO A 126 18.40 0.20 -4.44
CA PRO A 126 18.08 0.44 -3.02
C PRO A 126 17.22 1.70 -2.83
N PRO A 127 16.45 1.79 -1.73
CA PRO A 127 15.70 2.99 -1.39
C PRO A 127 16.65 4.18 -1.15
N ALA A 128 16.19 5.37 -1.51
CA ALA A 128 16.88 6.63 -1.27
C ALA A 128 16.87 7.00 0.22
N SER A 129 15.75 6.76 0.89
CA SER A 129 15.59 6.95 2.31
C SER A 129 14.71 5.88 2.94
N VAL A 130 14.75 5.85 4.26
CA VAL A 130 14.19 4.82 5.10
C VAL A 130 13.69 5.51 6.36
N HIS A 131 12.43 5.27 6.73
CA HIS A 131 11.78 5.87 7.90
C HIS A 131 11.07 4.79 8.73
N GLY A 132 11.02 4.97 10.05
CA GLY A 132 10.40 4.01 10.97
C GLY A 132 11.16 2.69 11.15
N ASP A 133 10.59 1.85 12.01
CA ASP A 133 11.04 0.50 12.33
C ASP A 133 9.84 -0.47 12.27
N LEU A 134 10.00 -1.53 11.49
CA LEU A 134 8.98 -2.57 11.34
C LEU A 134 8.66 -3.26 12.68
N GLY A 135 9.62 -3.30 13.60
CA GLY A 135 9.40 -3.77 14.97
C GLY A 135 8.55 -2.83 15.84
N GLN A 136 8.13 -1.69 15.31
CA GLN A 136 7.23 -0.71 15.93
C GLN A 136 5.94 -0.52 15.09
N GLY A 137 5.62 -1.47 14.21
CA GLY A 137 4.44 -1.41 13.33
C GLY A 137 4.55 -0.43 12.16
N VAL A 138 5.50 0.52 12.19
CA VAL A 138 5.64 1.56 11.16
C VAL A 138 6.97 1.47 10.41
N ARG A 139 6.92 1.35 9.09
CA ARG A 139 8.12 1.32 8.26
C ARG A 139 7.86 1.87 6.87
N TRP A 140 8.75 2.71 6.36
CA TRP A 140 8.68 3.26 5.01
C TRP A 140 10.04 3.20 4.32
N ASP A 141 10.13 2.41 3.26
CA ASP A 141 11.25 2.42 2.31
C ASP A 141 10.85 3.28 1.11
N VAL A 142 11.69 4.25 0.74
CA VAL A 142 11.31 5.36 -0.14
C VAL A 142 12.26 5.49 -1.32
N TRP A 143 11.73 5.56 -2.53
CA TRP A 143 12.46 5.78 -3.78
C TRP A 143 11.96 7.07 -4.45
N GLU A 144 12.82 8.09 -4.50
CA GLU A 144 12.52 9.35 -5.20
C GLU A 144 12.55 9.17 -6.72
N ARG A 145 11.51 9.63 -7.42
CA ARG A 145 11.31 9.45 -8.87
C ARG A 145 10.93 10.75 -9.58
N GLY A 146 11.62 11.84 -9.24
CA GLY A 146 11.39 13.15 -9.86
C GLY A 146 10.09 13.78 -9.38
N ALA A 147 9.02 13.65 -10.16
CA ALA A 147 7.71 14.21 -9.80
C ALA A 147 6.92 13.30 -8.86
N THR A 148 7.35 12.05 -8.68
CA THR A 148 6.69 11.08 -7.80
C THR A 148 7.64 10.53 -6.75
N VAL A 149 7.06 9.90 -5.74
CA VAL A 149 7.74 9.06 -4.77
C VAL A 149 7.14 7.68 -4.85
N PHE A 150 7.98 6.64 -4.96
CA PHE A 150 7.56 5.25 -4.84
C PHE A 150 7.89 4.74 -3.43
N THR A 151 6.95 4.07 -2.77
CA THR A 151 7.16 3.55 -1.42
C THR A 151 6.79 2.08 -1.31
N LEU A 152 7.50 1.40 -0.42
CA LEU A 152 7.03 0.17 0.23
C LEU A 152 6.89 0.50 1.70
N PHE A 153 5.72 0.25 2.28
CA PHE A 153 5.49 0.63 3.66
C PHE A 153 4.67 -0.40 4.44
N ALA A 154 4.90 -0.39 5.75
CA ALA A 154 4.11 -1.00 6.79
C ALA A 154 3.59 0.10 7.70
N GLN A 155 2.31 0.10 8.04
CA GLN A 155 1.74 1.02 9.03
C GLN A 155 0.37 0.52 9.49
N ASP A 156 -0.13 1.09 10.59
CA ASP A 156 -1.53 0.99 11.00
C ASP A 156 -2.48 1.47 9.88
N ASP A 157 -3.50 0.66 9.57
CA ASP A 157 -4.51 0.93 8.57
C ASP A 157 -5.61 1.88 9.08
N VAL A 158 -5.20 3.08 9.46
CA VAL A 158 -6.07 4.12 10.01
C VAL A 158 -7.30 4.47 9.14
N PRO A 159 -7.23 4.51 7.79
CA PRO A 159 -8.38 4.94 6.97
C PRO A 159 -9.52 3.92 6.87
N SER A 160 -9.21 2.62 6.96
CA SER A 160 -10.12 1.55 6.57
C SER A 160 -10.40 0.56 7.69
N TYR A 161 -9.37 0.20 8.46
CA TYR A 161 -9.42 -0.86 9.47
C TYR A 161 -8.46 -0.53 10.62
N SER A 162 -8.90 0.29 11.57
CA SER A 162 -8.13 0.87 12.71
C SER A 162 -7.56 -0.14 13.71
N HIS A 163 -7.46 -1.39 13.29
CA HIS A 163 -7.14 -2.57 14.05
C HIS A 163 -5.98 -3.34 13.41
N TYR A 164 -5.61 -3.10 12.14
CA TYR A 164 -4.63 -3.93 11.43
C TYR A 164 -3.40 -3.11 11.04
N ASP A 165 -2.22 -3.74 11.08
CA ASP A 165 -1.08 -3.25 10.31
C ASP A 165 -1.20 -3.74 8.87
N ARG A 166 -0.85 -2.89 7.89
CA ARG A 166 -0.89 -3.24 6.47
C ARG A 166 0.46 -3.10 5.79
N LEU A 167 0.75 -3.98 4.83
CA LEU A 167 1.81 -3.78 3.85
C LEU A 167 1.25 -3.26 2.53
N ALA A 168 1.90 -2.25 1.98
CA ALA A 168 1.46 -1.64 0.74
C ALA A 168 2.61 -1.09 -0.11
N LEU A 169 2.39 -1.08 -1.43
CA LEU A 169 3.21 -0.34 -2.38
C LEU A 169 2.47 0.93 -2.80
N GLY A 170 3.13 2.08 -2.73
CA GLY A 170 2.53 3.37 -3.05
C GLY A 170 3.28 4.15 -4.13
N VAL A 171 2.54 4.93 -4.90
CA VAL A 171 3.06 6.02 -5.73
C VAL A 171 2.37 7.30 -5.30
N TRP A 172 3.16 8.32 -4.97
CA TRP A 172 2.68 9.58 -4.41
C TRP A 172 3.17 10.74 -5.26
N ASP A 173 2.43 11.84 -5.28
CA ASP A 173 2.98 13.12 -5.73
C ASP A 173 4.15 13.55 -4.82
N ALA A 174 5.29 13.89 -5.40
CA ALA A 174 6.47 14.25 -4.62
C ALA A 174 6.33 15.60 -3.89
N ALA A 175 5.46 16.49 -4.34
CA ALA A 175 5.26 17.79 -3.69
C ALA A 175 4.30 17.70 -2.50
N GLY A 176 3.34 16.75 -2.52
CA GLY A 176 2.42 16.46 -1.42
C GLY A 176 2.92 15.38 -0.45
N TRP A 177 3.93 14.60 -0.82
CA TRP A 177 4.39 13.50 0.02
C TRP A 177 5.23 13.98 1.21
N THR A 178 4.83 13.55 2.40
CA THR A 178 5.63 13.63 3.63
C THR A 178 5.73 12.23 4.23
N PRO A 179 6.93 11.80 4.68
CA PRO A 179 7.01 10.58 5.45
C PRO A 179 6.15 10.75 6.71
N PRO A 180 5.29 9.78 7.06
CA PRO A 180 4.63 9.82 8.36
C PRO A 180 5.69 9.77 9.48
N GLU A 181 5.40 10.48 10.58
CA GLU A 181 6.29 10.61 11.74
C GLU A 181 6.44 9.31 12.52
#